data_AF-A0A9D4UMW9-F1
#
_entry.id   AF-A0A9D4UMW9-F1
#
_cell.length_a   1.000
_cell.length_b   1.000
_cell.length_c   1.000
_cell.angle_alpha   90.00
_cell.angle_beta   90.00
_cell.angle_gamma   90.00
#
_symmetry.space_group_name_H-M   'P 1'
#
loop_
_entity.id
_entity.type
_entity.pdbx_description
1 polymer ?
#
loop_
_entity_poly.entity_id
_entity_poly.type
_entity_poly.pdbx_seq_one_letter_code
_entity_poly.pdbx_strand_id
1 'polypeptide(L)'
;MAFYKEQFLHMSEDGFVVWPKYMDSHLSHGLQCVIGQLRTSSHQLQIETSRYTSTPAEERVCELCDIEPETEEHYICRCLVYYEIRGHFHCLFRDGFGSVSRVMDYTDQRCLGLFLLELRRHREDLL
;
A
#
# COMPACT_ATOMS: atom_id res chain seq x y z
N MET A 1 -15.52 -0.74 1.64
CA MET A 1 -15.27 -2.19 1.44
C MET A 1 -15.11 -2.60 -0.02
N ALA A 2 -15.77 -1.97 -1.00
CA ALA A 2 -15.60 -2.31 -2.43
C ALA A 2 -14.16 -2.11 -2.93
N PHE A 3 -13.53 -0.97 -2.61
CA PHE A 3 -12.14 -0.64 -2.95
C PHE A 3 -11.14 -1.75 -2.60
N TYR A 4 -11.14 -2.24 -1.37
CA TYR A 4 -10.21 -3.30 -0.93
C TYR A 4 -10.45 -4.64 -1.59
N LYS A 5 -11.73 -4.96 -1.83
CA LYS A 5 -12.12 -6.19 -2.51
C LYS A 5 -11.63 -6.21 -3.94
N GLU A 6 -11.60 -5.07 -4.62
CA GLU A 6 -11.16 -4.97 -6.02
C GLU A 6 -9.66 -4.83 -6.16
N GLN A 7 -8.99 -4.17 -5.21
CA GLN A 7 -7.58 -3.83 -5.34
C GLN A 7 -6.61 -4.74 -4.59
N PHE A 8 -7.05 -5.38 -3.51
CA PHE A 8 -6.16 -6.10 -2.59
C PHE A 8 -6.53 -7.57 -2.37
N LEU A 9 -7.71 -8.01 -2.82
CA LEU A 9 -8.20 -9.38 -2.62
C LEU A 9 -8.60 -9.98 -3.98
N HIS A 10 -8.07 -11.17 -4.28
CA HIS A 10 -8.57 -11.97 -5.38
C HIS A 10 -9.68 -12.87 -4.86
N MET A 11 -10.80 -12.94 -5.56
CA MET A 11 -11.86 -13.90 -5.25
C MET A 11 -11.89 -15.03 -6.28
N SER A 12 -12.16 -16.24 -5.82
CA SER A 12 -12.51 -17.35 -6.70
C SER A 12 -13.90 -17.14 -7.29
N GLU A 13 -14.21 -17.90 -8.36
CA GLU A 13 -15.55 -17.91 -8.97
C GLU A 13 -16.64 -18.29 -7.96
N ASP A 14 -16.30 -19.14 -6.99
CA ASP A 14 -17.17 -19.57 -5.89
C ASP A 14 -17.32 -18.53 -4.75
N GLY A 15 -16.67 -17.37 -4.86
CA GLY A 15 -16.77 -16.27 -3.90
C GLY A 15 -15.86 -16.38 -2.67
N PHE A 16 -14.89 -17.29 -2.66
CA PHE A 16 -13.88 -17.39 -1.61
C PHE A 16 -12.70 -16.46 -1.87
N VAL A 17 -12.08 -15.94 -0.82
CA VAL A 17 -10.82 -15.20 -0.95
C VAL A 17 -9.72 -16.18 -1.35
N VAL A 18 -9.10 -15.94 -2.51
CA VAL A 18 -7.94 -16.70 -2.98
C VAL A 18 -6.78 -16.43 -2.03
N TRP A 19 -6.03 -17.49 -1.73
CA TRP A 19 -4.88 -17.43 -0.86
C TRP A 19 -3.87 -16.37 -1.35
N PRO A 20 -3.51 -15.36 -0.52
CA PRO A 20 -2.60 -14.31 -0.94
C PRO A 20 -1.18 -14.83 -1.17
N LYS A 21 -0.56 -14.46 -2.31
CA LYS A 21 0.79 -14.91 -2.71
C LYS A 21 1.87 -14.71 -1.63
N TYR A 22 1.79 -13.65 -0.82
CA TYR A 22 2.80 -13.37 0.22
C TYR A 22 2.81 -14.39 1.36
N MET A 23 1.70 -15.11 1.57
CA MET A 23 1.59 -16.15 2.60
C MET A 23 2.32 -17.44 2.20
N ASP A 24 2.51 -17.69 0.90
CA ASP A 24 3.22 -18.87 0.38
C ASP A 24 4.74 -18.67 0.32
N SER A 25 5.18 -17.41 0.24
CA SER A 25 6.59 -17.06 0.16
C SER A 25 7.26 -17.03 1.54
N HIS A 26 8.47 -17.58 1.64
CA HIS A 26 9.30 -17.44 2.85
C HIS A 26 9.79 -15.98 2.96
N LEU A 27 9.01 -15.18 3.67
CA LEU A 27 9.25 -13.77 3.99
C LEU A 27 9.58 -13.63 5.48
N SER A 28 10.37 -12.62 5.83
CA SER A 28 10.54 -12.29 7.24
C SER A 28 9.23 -11.73 7.81
N HIS A 29 9.05 -11.87 9.12
CA HIS A 29 7.87 -11.37 9.83
C HIS A 29 7.59 -9.89 9.52
N GLY A 30 8.63 -9.05 9.49
CA GLY A 30 8.49 -7.63 9.19
C GLY A 30 7.87 -7.37 7.80
N LEU A 31 8.30 -8.12 6.78
CA LEU A 31 7.76 -7.98 5.42
C LEU A 31 6.30 -8.47 5.34
N GLN A 32 5.99 -9.57 6.02
CA GLN A 32 4.61 -10.07 6.10
C GLN A 32 3.69 -9.08 6.80
N CYS A 33 4.15 -8.45 7.89
CA CYS A 33 3.38 -7.45 8.62
C CYS A 33 3.06 -6.24 7.74
N VAL A 34 4.03 -5.67 7.02
CA VAL A 34 3.76 -4.47 6.20
C VAL A 34 2.81 -4.77 5.03
N ILE A 35 2.97 -5.92 4.37
CA ILE A 35 2.06 -6.35 3.29
C ILE A 35 0.65 -6.61 3.86
N GLY A 36 0.57 -7.33 4.98
CA GLY A 36 -0.69 -7.66 5.64
C GLY A 36 -1.43 -6.43 6.16
N GLN A 37 -0.73 -5.47 6.74
CA GLN A 37 -1.31 -4.22 7.22
C GLN A 37 -1.98 -3.44 6.11
N LEU A 38 -1.30 -3.33 4.96
CA LEU A 38 -1.84 -2.67 3.79
C LEU A 38 -3.09 -3.38 3.22
N ARG A 39 -3.07 -4.72 3.14
CA ARG A 39 -4.22 -5.50 2.66
C ARG A 39 -5.42 -5.49 3.60
N THR A 40 -5.19 -5.29 4.90
CA THR A 40 -6.24 -5.31 5.94
C THR A 40 -6.66 -3.92 6.40
N SER A 41 -6.14 -2.87 5.77
CA SER A 41 -6.40 -1.47 6.16
C SER A 41 -5.99 -1.15 7.60
N SER A 42 -5.01 -1.88 8.16
CA SER A 42 -4.51 -1.67 9.53
C SER A 42 -3.22 -0.83 9.57
N HIS A 43 -3.02 -0.01 8.54
CA HIS A 43 -1.92 0.95 8.42
C HIS A 43 -2.30 2.32 8.98
N GLN A 44 -1.29 3.18 9.15
CA GLN A 44 -1.42 4.49 9.80
C GLN A 44 -1.62 5.65 8.81
N LEU A 45 -2.22 5.39 7.65
CA LEU A 45 -2.50 6.46 6.68
C LEU A 45 -3.78 7.21 7.08
N GLN A 46 -3.86 8.50 6.74
CA GLN A 46 -5.00 9.36 7.11
C GLN A 46 -6.36 8.82 6.66
N ILE A 47 -6.43 8.09 5.53
CA ILE A 47 -7.68 7.49 5.08
C ILE A 47 -8.30 6.52 6.11
N GLU A 48 -7.45 5.85 6.90
CA GLU A 48 -7.83 4.91 7.95
C GLU A 48 -7.86 5.55 9.33
N THR A 49 -6.83 6.32 9.71
CA THR A 49 -6.70 6.88 11.06
C THR A 49 -7.75 7.96 11.33
N SER A 50 -8.07 8.78 10.34
CA SER A 50 -9.08 9.84 10.42
C SER A 50 -10.47 9.37 9.97
N ARG A 51 -10.71 8.06 9.93
CA ARG A 51 -12.03 7.50 9.59
C ARG A 51 -13.11 7.79 10.66
N TYR A 52 -12.69 7.87 11.92
CA TYR A 52 -13.59 8.06 13.07
C TYR A 52 -13.75 9.52 13.48
N THR A 53 -12.89 10.40 12.97
CA THR A 53 -13.13 11.84 13.02
C THR A 53 -14.19 12.15 11.97
N SER A 54 -15.12 13.06 12.24
CA SER A 54 -16.16 13.46 11.27
C SER A 54 -15.61 14.22 10.05
N THR A 55 -14.34 13.98 9.71
CA THR A 55 -13.61 14.54 8.58
C THR A 55 -13.97 13.74 7.32
N PRO A 56 -14.47 14.40 6.27
CA PRO A 56 -14.70 13.75 4.98
C PRO A 56 -13.39 13.25 4.38
N ALA A 57 -13.45 12.23 3.52
CA ALA A 57 -12.26 11.54 3.00
C ALA A 57 -11.33 12.48 2.21
N GLU A 58 -11.91 13.48 1.56
CA GLU A 58 -11.25 14.50 0.75
C GLU A 58 -10.39 15.46 1.59
N GLU A 59 -10.69 15.59 2.89
CA GLU A 59 -9.95 16.45 3.82
C GLU A 59 -8.87 15.69 4.60
N ARG A 60 -8.76 14.38 4.41
CA ARG A 60 -7.74 13.52 5.05
C ARG A 60 -6.41 13.58 4.30
N VAL A 61 -5.86 14.79 4.18
CA VAL A 61 -4.68 15.11 3.36
C VAL A 61 -3.42 14.42 3.90
N CYS A 62 -2.50 14.05 3.01
CA CYS A 62 -1.20 13.49 3.38
C CYS A 62 -0.37 14.44 4.22
N GLU A 63 0.05 13.97 5.40
CA GLU A 63 0.83 14.73 6.38
C GLU A 63 2.21 15.17 5.87
N LEU A 64 2.74 14.50 4.84
CA LEU A 64 4.07 14.80 4.30
C LEU A 64 4.05 15.75 3.10
N CYS A 65 3.05 15.65 2.22
CA CYS A 65 3.02 16.44 0.99
C CYS A 65 1.97 17.55 0.98
N ASP A 66 0.95 17.49 1.84
CA ASP A 66 -0.12 18.48 1.98
C ASP A 66 -0.88 18.84 0.68
N ILE A 67 -0.91 17.93 -0.30
CA ILE A 67 -1.50 18.17 -1.64
C ILE A 67 -2.85 17.46 -1.83
N GLU A 68 -2.93 16.17 -1.49
CA GLU A 68 -4.11 15.35 -1.74
C GLU A 68 -4.35 14.33 -0.61
N PRO A 69 -5.53 13.68 -0.55
CA PRO A 69 -5.85 12.70 0.49
C PRO A 69 -4.83 11.55 0.59
N GLU A 70 -4.45 11.19 1.82
CA GLU A 70 -3.51 10.10 2.12
C GLU A 70 -4.18 8.72 1.97
N THR A 71 -4.49 8.39 0.72
CA THR A 71 -4.94 7.06 0.29
C THR A 71 -3.75 6.14 0.07
N GLU A 72 -3.99 4.83 0.03
CA GLU A 72 -2.97 3.83 -0.32
C GLU A 72 -2.39 4.10 -1.72
N GLU A 73 -3.25 4.49 -2.66
CA GLU A 73 -2.84 4.89 -4.01
C GLU A 73 -1.93 6.12 -3.99
N HIS A 74 -2.26 7.13 -3.17
CA HIS A 74 -1.39 8.29 -3.01
C HIS A 74 -0.05 7.87 -2.40
N TYR A 75 -0.10 7.17 -1.27
CA TYR A 75 1.06 6.73 -0.50
C TYR A 75 2.03 5.88 -1.34
N ILE A 76 1.50 4.94 -2.13
CA ILE A 76 2.32 3.98 -2.89
C ILE A 76 2.73 4.50 -4.27
N CYS A 77 1.79 5.10 -5.01
CA CYS A 77 2.00 5.39 -6.43
C CYS A 77 2.28 6.86 -6.74
N ARG A 78 1.76 7.82 -5.96
CA ARG A 78 1.69 9.23 -6.39
C ARG A 78 2.49 10.23 -5.57
N CYS A 79 2.58 10.03 -4.25
CA CYS A 79 3.18 11.01 -3.34
C CYS A 79 4.63 11.32 -3.74
N LEU A 80 4.92 12.59 -3.99
CA LEU A 80 6.22 13.04 -4.51
C LEU A 80 7.36 12.81 -3.51
N VAL A 81 7.06 12.80 -2.21
CA VAL A 81 8.02 12.52 -1.14
C VAL A 81 8.71 11.16 -1.34
N TYR A 82 7.98 10.17 -1.84
CA TYR A 82 8.51 8.82 -2.08
C TYR A 82 9.03 8.59 -3.51
N TYR A 83 9.25 9.66 -4.30
CA TYR A 83 9.71 9.52 -5.70
C TYR A 83 11.04 8.77 -5.81
N GLU A 84 12.02 9.13 -4.98
CA GLU A 84 13.34 8.49 -4.97
C GLU A 84 13.26 7.01 -4.58
N ILE A 85 12.46 6.68 -3.55
CA ILE A 85 12.23 5.29 -3.13
C ILE A 85 11.62 4.49 -4.28
N ARG A 86 10.60 5.00 -4.97
CA ARG A 86 10.04 4.32 -6.15
C ARG A 86 11.08 4.09 -7.25
N GLY A 87 12.03 5.01 -7.43
CA GLY A 87 13.16 4.87 -8.34
C GLY A 87 14.06 3.67 -8.01
N HIS A 88 14.33 3.42 -6.72
CA HIS A 88 15.09 2.24 -6.28
C HIS A 88 14.36 0.91 -6.54
N PHE A 89 13.03 0.95 -6.55
CA PHE A 89 12.17 -0.22 -6.82
C PHE A 89 11.51 -0.14 -8.21
N HIS A 90 12.23 0.35 -9.22
CA HIS A 90 11.72 0.52 -10.60
C HIS A 90 11.10 -0.76 -11.20
N CYS A 91 11.48 -1.95 -10.72
CA CYS A 91 10.91 -3.22 -11.16
C CYS A 91 9.41 -3.37 -10.81
N LEU A 92 8.91 -2.69 -9.76
CA LEU A 92 7.49 -2.61 -9.42
C LEU A 92 6.72 -1.67 -10.36
N PHE A 93 7.40 -0.67 -10.91
CA PHE A 93 6.82 0.43 -11.70
C PHE A 93 7.26 0.41 -13.17
N ARG A 94 7.68 -0.76 -13.69
CA ARG A 94 8.30 -0.88 -15.03
C ARG A 94 7.43 -0.31 -16.16
N ASP A 95 6.12 -0.54 -16.12
CA ASP A 95 5.19 0.00 -17.12
C ASP A 95 4.41 1.20 -16.56
N GLY A 96 5.07 2.02 -15.73
CA GLY A 96 4.57 3.26 -15.15
C GLY A 96 4.05 3.13 -13.71
N PHE A 97 3.65 4.28 -13.15
CA PHE A 97 2.89 4.38 -11.89
C PHE A 97 1.45 3.93 -12.13
N GLY A 98 1.26 2.61 -12.31
CA GLY A 98 -0.06 2.00 -12.42
C GLY A 98 -0.84 2.09 -11.10
N SER A 99 -1.97 1.41 -11.02
CA SER A 99 -2.77 1.36 -9.79
C SER A 99 -2.06 0.59 -8.67
N VAL A 100 -2.43 0.88 -7.43
CA VAL A 100 -1.95 0.13 -6.25
C VAL A 100 -2.23 -1.37 -6.38
N SER A 101 -3.34 -1.76 -6.98
CA SER A 101 -3.69 -3.17 -7.24
C SER A 101 -2.59 -3.89 -8.03
N ARG A 102 -2.08 -3.25 -9.07
CA ARG A 102 -0.99 -3.81 -9.89
C ARG A 102 0.30 -3.97 -9.09
N VAL A 103 0.63 -3.01 -8.23
CA VAL A 103 1.80 -3.09 -7.34
C VAL A 103 1.64 -4.25 -6.35
N MET A 104 0.44 -4.43 -5.79
CA MET A 104 0.13 -5.48 -4.82
C MET A 104 0.15 -6.90 -5.40
N ASP A 105 -0.04 -7.03 -6.71
CA ASP A 105 -0.03 -8.30 -7.44
C ASP A 105 1.33 -8.70 -7.99
N TYR A 106 2.36 -7.89 -7.73
CA TYR A 106 3.72 -8.12 -8.21
C TYR A 106 4.22 -9.51 -7.83
N THR A 107 4.88 -10.19 -8.77
CA THR A 107 5.25 -11.59 -8.60
C THR A 107 6.27 -11.82 -7.48
N ASP A 108 7.24 -10.92 -7.32
CA ASP A 108 8.21 -10.97 -6.23
C ASP A 108 7.67 -10.25 -4.99
N GLN A 109 6.98 -11.00 -4.13
CA GLN A 109 6.44 -10.49 -2.87
C GLN A 109 7.52 -10.06 -1.87
N ARG A 110 8.77 -10.52 -2.01
CA ARG A 110 9.88 -10.04 -1.17
C ARG A 110 10.29 -8.65 -1.58
N CYS A 111 10.40 -8.39 -2.89
CA CYS A 111 10.63 -7.05 -3.43
C CYS A 111 9.51 -6.08 -3.02
N LEU A 112 8.24 -6.49 -3.15
CA LEU A 112 7.09 -5.71 -2.69
C LEU A 112 7.19 -5.39 -1.19
N GLY A 113 7.46 -6.41 -0.36
CA GLY A 113 7.60 -6.22 1.08
C GLY A 113 8.72 -5.24 1.44
N LEU A 114 9.88 -5.31 0.77
CA LEU A 114 11.01 -4.42 1.02
C LEU A 114 10.66 -2.98 0.65
N PHE A 115 9.98 -2.79 -0.47
CA PHE A 115 9.50 -1.49 -0.89
C PHE A 115 8.53 -0.88 0.14
N LEU A 116 7.51 -1.63 0.57
CA LEU A 116 6.54 -1.15 1.57
C LEU A 116 7.20 -0.88 2.93
N LEU A 117 8.20 -1.69 3.31
CA LEU A 117 8.97 -1.46 4.52
C LEU A 117 9.79 -0.17 4.43
N GLU A 118 10.42 0.11 3.29
CA GLU A 118 11.19 1.33 3.08
C GLU A 118 10.31 2.59 3.13
N LEU A 119 9.13 2.55 2.48
CA LEU A 119 8.13 3.62 2.58
C LEU A 119 7.75 3.91 4.04
N ARG A 120 7.48 2.83 4.81
CA ARG A 120 7.09 2.95 6.21
C ARG A 120 8.18 3.60 7.05
N ARG A 121 9.42 3.13 6.91
CA ARG A 121 10.57 3.68 7.65
C ARG A 121 10.79 5.15 7.31
N HIS A 122 10.74 5.48 6.02
CA HIS A 122 10.88 6.86 5.58
C HIS A 122 9.78 7.77 6.15
N ARG A 123 8.53 7.29 6.22
CA ARG A 123 7.43 8.02 6.87
C ARG A 123 7.68 8.21 8.36
N GLU A 124 8.11 7.16 9.06
CA GLU A 124 8.43 7.20 10.50
C GLU A 124 9.62 8.13 10.81
N ASP A 125 10.56 8.31 9.88
CA ASP A 125 11.69 9.23 10.05
C ASP A 125 11.29 10.71 9.84
N LEU A 126 10.19 10.97 9.11
CA LEU A 126 9.74 12.32 8.76
C LEU A 126 8.64 12.89 9.68
N LEU A 127 7.96 12.03 10.44
CA LEU A 127 6.87 12.41 11.37
C LEU A 127 7.29 12.28 12.83
#